data_AF-A0A7J4RLB5-F1
#
_entry.id   AF-A0A7J4RLB5-F1
#
_cell.length_a   1.000
_cell.length_b   1.000
_cell.length_c   1.000
_cell.angle_alpha   90.00
_cell.angle_beta   90.00
_cell.angle_gamma   90.00
#
_symmetry.space_group_name_H-M   'P 1'
#
loop_
_entity.id
_entity.type
_entity.pdbx_description
1 polymer ?
#
loop_
_entity_poly.entity_id
_entity_poly.type
_entity_poly.pdbx_seq_one_letter_code
_entity_poly.pdbx_strand_id
1 'polypeptide(L)'
;EYHGTMSGVMKNSLDWLYSKHTSGKVFGLVATLGGQSSNNTLNHMRIAARWIHGWVIPEQAAVPHIKEAFDEDGNLKDESLRDRILSISTSVVESAKKLRR
;
A
#
# COMPACT_ATOMS: atom_id res chain seq x y z
N GLU A 1 -0.23 10.10 -4.24
CA GLU A 1 -0.60 11.08 -3.21
C GLU A 1 -1.25 12.25 -3.92
N TYR A 2 -2.45 12.63 -3.47
CA TYR A 2 -3.17 13.80 -3.97
C TYR A 2 -3.35 14.75 -2.80
N HIS A 3 -2.76 15.95 -2.90
CA HIS A 3 -2.79 16.98 -1.85
C HIS A 3 -2.49 16.42 -0.44
N GLY A 4 -1.45 15.60 -0.30
CA GLY A 4 -1.01 15.06 1.00
C GLY A 4 -1.85 13.89 1.53
N THR A 5 -2.77 13.33 0.74
CA THR A 5 -3.62 12.20 1.16
C THR A 5 -3.85 11.18 0.03
N MET A 6 -4.56 10.09 0.34
CA MET A 6 -5.00 9.10 -0.65
C MET A 6 -5.91 9.74 -1.69
N SER A 7 -5.90 9.22 -2.92
CA SER A 7 -6.79 9.72 -3.97
C SER A 7 -8.26 9.47 -3.62
N GLY A 8 -9.15 10.31 -4.15
CA GLY A 8 -10.60 10.09 -4.03
C GLY A 8 -11.03 8.73 -4.62
N VAL A 9 -10.38 8.28 -5.71
CA VAL A 9 -10.63 6.96 -6.31
C VAL A 9 -10.26 5.83 -5.34
N MET A 10 -9.13 5.93 -4.65
CA MET A 10 -8.72 4.94 -3.65
C MET A 10 -9.69 4.92 -2.48
N LYS A 11 -10.06 6.10 -1.96
CA LYS A 11 -11.02 6.22 -0.85
C LYS A 11 -12.39 5.65 -1.22
N ASN A 12 -12.90 5.99 -2.41
CA ASN A 12 -14.16 5.46 -2.91
C ASN A 12 -14.13 3.92 -3.02
N SER A 13 -12.99 3.33 -3.39
CA SER A 13 -12.86 1.86 -3.43
C SER A 13 -12.97 1.23 -2.05
N LEU A 14 -12.38 1.87 -1.02
CA LEU A 14 -12.50 1.41 0.37
C LEU A 14 -13.91 1.62 0.94
N ASP A 15 -14.65 2.63 0.48
CA ASP A 15 -16.00 2.96 0.98
C ASP A 15 -17.06 1.90 0.66
N TRP A 16 -16.81 1.06 -0.35
CA TRP A 16 -17.66 -0.09 -0.67
C TRP A 16 -17.28 -1.37 0.10
N LEU A 17 -16.19 -1.32 0.87
CA LEU A 17 -15.74 -2.43 1.71
C LEU A 17 -16.24 -2.26 3.14
N TYR A 18 -16.59 -3.38 3.76
CA TYR A 18 -17.07 -3.47 5.12
C TYR A 18 -16.37 -4.63 5.81
N SER A 19 -16.44 -4.69 7.14
CA SER A 19 -15.82 -5.76 7.93
C SER A 19 -16.12 -7.17 7.41
N LYS A 20 -17.33 -7.45 6.90
CA LYS A 20 -17.69 -8.75 6.29
C LYS A 20 -16.83 -9.13 5.08
N HIS A 21 -16.26 -8.15 4.37
CA HIS A 21 -15.43 -8.36 3.19
C HIS A 21 -13.94 -8.50 3.52
N THR A 22 -13.50 -7.90 4.63
CA THR A 22 -12.09 -7.60 4.90
C THR A 22 -11.56 -8.16 6.22
N SER A 23 -12.44 -8.59 7.14
CA SER A 23 -12.03 -9.25 8.38
C SER A 23 -11.21 -10.50 8.07
N GLY A 24 -10.07 -10.65 8.75
CA GLY A 24 -9.14 -11.76 8.54
C GLY A 24 -8.31 -11.68 7.26
N LYS A 25 -8.48 -10.64 6.43
CA LYS A 25 -7.65 -10.41 5.24
C LYS A 25 -6.46 -9.52 5.55
N VAL A 26 -5.35 -9.83 4.89
CA VAL A 26 -4.08 -9.09 5.00
C VAL A 26 -3.96 -8.04 3.91
N PHE A 27 -3.45 -6.86 4.27
CA PHE A 27 -3.24 -5.72 3.39
C PHE A 27 -1.77 -5.31 3.40
N GLY A 28 -1.20 -5.08 2.21
CA GLY A 28 0.05 -4.35 2.01
C GLY A 28 -0.26 -2.96 1.43
N LEU A 29 0.49 -1.94 1.84
CA LEU A 29 0.26 -0.57 1.42
C LEU A 29 1.42 -0.04 0.57
N VAL A 30 1.09 0.45 -0.61
CA VAL A 30 2.02 1.14 -1.52
C VAL A 30 1.35 2.42 -2.02
N ALA A 31 2.13 3.50 -2.11
CA ALA A 31 1.67 4.76 -2.65
C ALA A 31 2.71 5.36 -3.58
N THR A 32 2.26 6.05 -4.62
CA THR A 32 3.13 6.79 -5.56
C THR A 32 3.01 8.28 -5.31
N LEU A 33 4.08 9.04 -5.57
CA LEU A 33 4.14 10.49 -5.37
C LEU A 33 4.84 11.15 -6.56
N GLY A 34 4.39 12.34 -6.92
CA GLY A 34 5.05 13.14 -7.96
C GLY A 34 6.34 13.80 -7.47
N GLY A 35 6.42 14.11 -6.18
CA GLY A 35 7.56 14.79 -5.56
C GLY A 35 8.30 13.89 -4.58
N GLN A 36 8.81 14.52 -3.51
CA GLN A 36 9.55 13.86 -2.45
C GLN A 36 8.74 12.78 -1.73
N SER A 37 9.44 11.81 -1.16
CA SER A 37 8.82 10.71 -0.43
C SER A 37 8.07 11.22 0.80
N SER A 38 6.85 10.73 1.00
CA SER A 38 5.96 11.07 2.11
C SER A 38 5.14 9.83 2.49
N ASN A 39 4.86 9.70 3.79
CA ASN A 39 4.07 8.59 4.34
C ASN A 39 2.61 8.97 4.63
N ASN A 40 2.19 10.21 4.38
CA ASN A 40 0.86 10.69 4.78
C ASN A 40 -0.26 9.86 4.15
N THR A 41 -0.19 9.63 2.84
CA THR A 41 -1.13 8.76 2.12
C THR A 41 -1.21 7.35 2.73
N LEU A 42 -0.05 6.73 3.00
CA LEU A 42 0.04 5.38 3.57
C LEU A 42 -0.56 5.33 4.98
N ASN A 43 -0.30 6.35 5.81
CA ASN A 43 -0.85 6.47 7.16
C ASN A 43 -2.37 6.60 7.14
N HIS A 44 -2.93 7.42 6.25
CA HIS A 44 -4.38 7.52 6.07
C HIS A 44 -5.00 6.19 5.61
N MET A 45 -4.37 5.49 4.66
CA MET A 45 -4.85 4.18 4.21
C MET A 45 -4.83 3.14 5.32
N ARG A 46 -3.79 3.14 6.17
CA ARG A 46 -3.70 2.25 7.33
C ARG A 46 -4.84 2.46 8.31
N ILE A 47 -5.17 3.73 8.61
CA ILE A 47 -6.31 4.08 9.46
C ILE A 47 -7.63 3.62 8.83
N ALA A 48 -7.83 3.87 7.53
CA ALA A 48 -9.04 3.45 6.82
C ALA A 48 -9.20 1.92 6.81
N ALA A 49 -8.14 1.18 6.48
CA ALA A 49 -8.15 -0.28 6.47
C ALA A 49 -8.48 -0.88 7.85
N ARG A 50 -7.96 -0.28 8.93
CA ARG A 50 -8.29 -0.70 10.30
C ARG A 50 -9.77 -0.56 10.61
N TRP A 51 -10.43 0.51 10.15
CA TRP A 51 -11.87 0.73 10.38
C TRP A 51 -12.75 -0.29 9.67
N ILE A 52 -12.29 -0.86 8.57
CA ILE A 52 -12.95 -2.01 7.90
C ILE A 52 -12.38 -3.35 8.38
N HIS A 53 -11.65 -3.42 9.49
CA HIS A 53 -11.09 -4.66 10.07
C HIS A 53 -10.06 -5.38 9.17
N GLY A 54 -9.46 -4.67 8.21
CA GLY A 54 -8.33 -5.19 7.45
C GLY A 54 -7.07 -5.25 8.33
N TRP A 55 -6.31 -6.34 8.20
CA TRP A 55 -5.04 -6.51 8.91
C TRP A 55 -3.89 -6.00 8.04
N VAL A 56 -3.33 -4.84 8.36
CA VAL A 56 -2.26 -4.22 7.55
C VAL A 56 -0.90 -4.65 8.08
N ILE A 57 -0.03 -5.17 7.22
CA ILE A 57 1.36 -5.49 7.61
C ILE A 57 2.12 -4.23 8.07
N PRO A 58 3.17 -4.35 8.92
CA PRO A 58 3.95 -3.20 9.38
C PRO A 58 4.64 -2.43 8.26
N GLU A 59 5.17 -3.15 7.27
CA GLU A 59 5.92 -2.58 6.16
C GLU A 59 5.01 -1.84 5.18
N GLN A 60 5.56 -0.80 4.55
CA GLN A 60 4.89 0.00 3.52
C GLN A 60 5.94 0.65 2.62
N ALA A 61 5.55 1.03 1.40
CA ALA A 61 6.43 1.66 0.42
C ALA A 61 5.81 2.91 -0.21
N ALA A 62 6.59 3.98 -0.23
CA ALA A 62 6.29 5.20 -0.95
C ALA A 62 7.25 5.30 -2.16
N VAL A 63 6.70 5.43 -3.36
CA VAL A 63 7.45 5.59 -4.61
C VAL A 63 7.47 7.08 -4.97
N PRO A 64 8.54 7.83 -4.66
CA PRO A 64 8.67 9.24 -5.03
C PRO A 64 8.95 9.39 -6.53
N HIS A 65 8.91 10.63 -7.03
CA HIS A 65 9.31 10.98 -8.40
C HIS A 65 8.75 10.04 -9.48
N ILE A 66 7.43 9.75 -9.40
CA ILE A 66 6.80 8.66 -10.16
C ILE A 66 7.03 8.70 -11.68
N LYS A 67 7.22 9.90 -12.25
CA LYS A 67 7.48 10.09 -13.69
C LYS A 67 8.82 9.51 -14.13
N GLU A 68 9.76 9.34 -13.21
CA GLU A 68 11.12 8.88 -13.47
C GLU A 68 11.39 7.50 -12.85
N ALA A 69 10.52 7.04 -11.96
CA ALA A 69 10.69 5.83 -11.14
C ALA A 69 10.74 4.53 -11.95
N PHE A 70 10.17 4.51 -13.16
CA PHE A 70 10.09 3.32 -14.02
C PHE A 70 10.94 3.47 -15.28
N ASP A 71 11.51 2.36 -15.75
CA ASP A 71 12.14 2.24 -17.06
C ASP A 71 11.11 2.04 -18.19
N GLU A 72 11.59 1.93 -19.42
CA GLU A 72 10.73 1.77 -20.61
C GLU A 72 9.96 0.44 -20.63
N ASP A 73 10.48 -0.59 -19.94
CA ASP A 73 9.85 -1.90 -19.78
C ASP A 73 8.86 -1.93 -18.59
N GLY A 74 8.74 -0.84 -17.84
CA GLY A 74 7.84 -0.71 -16.69
C GLY A 74 8.41 -1.28 -15.38
N ASN A 75 9.71 -1.54 -15.29
CA ASN A 75 10.37 -1.94 -14.04
C ASN A 75 10.79 -0.73 -13.22
N LEU A 76 10.79 -0.89 -11.89
CA LEU A 76 11.36 0.12 -11.01
C LEU A 76 12.88 0.20 -11.20
N LYS A 77 13.38 1.43 -11.42
CA LYS A 77 14.82 1.70 -11.58
C LYS A 77 15.58 1.58 -10.26
N ASP A 78 14.93 1.90 -9.14
CA ASP A 78 15.53 1.84 -7.81
C ASP A 78 15.44 0.42 -7.24
N GLU A 79 16.60 -0.24 -7.12
CA GLU A 79 16.73 -1.59 -6.59
C GLU A 79 16.27 -1.68 -5.13
N SER A 80 16.58 -0.68 -4.30
CA SER A 80 16.16 -0.66 -2.90
C SER A 80 14.64 -0.57 -2.75
N LEU A 81 13.99 0.19 -3.63
CA LEU A 81 12.54 0.30 -3.67
C LEU A 81 11.90 -1.00 -4.16
N ARG A 82 12.51 -1.64 -5.16
CA ARG A 82 12.10 -2.97 -5.64
C ARG A 82 12.18 -4.01 -4.53
N ASP A 83 13.28 -4.06 -3.79
CA ASP A 83 13.46 -4.96 -2.65
C ASP A 83 12.45 -4.69 -1.54
N ARG A 84 12.14 -3.41 -1.28
CA ARG A 84 11.12 -3.03 -0.31
C ARG A 84 9.72 -3.52 -0.70
N ILE A 85 9.37 -3.42 -1.98
CA ILE A 85 8.09 -3.93 -2.50
C ILE A 85 8.06 -5.46 -2.45
N LEU A 86 9.16 -6.13 -2.78
CA LEU A 86 9.27 -7.58 -2.67
C LEU A 86 9.11 -8.06 -1.22
N SER A 87 9.71 -7.34 -0.26
CA SER A 87 9.56 -7.58 1.16
C SER A 87 8.10 -7.43 1.60
N ILE A 88 7.39 -6.38 1.15
CA ILE A 88 5.95 -6.19 1.40
C ILE A 88 5.14 -7.38 0.87
N SER A 89 5.36 -7.81 -0.37
CA SER A 89 4.67 -8.96 -0.96
C SER A 89 4.90 -10.23 -0.14
N THR A 90 6.15 -10.46 0.29
CA THR A 90 6.51 -11.60 1.15
C THR A 90 5.79 -11.54 2.49
N SER A 91 5.82 -10.39 3.18
CA SER A 91 5.15 -10.19 4.47
C SER A 91 3.63 -10.38 4.36
N VAL A 92 3.00 -9.91 3.26
CA VAL A 92 1.56 -10.14 3.01
C VAL A 92 1.24 -11.63 2.91
N VAL A 93 2.00 -12.38 2.10
CA VAL A 93 1.77 -13.82 1.88
C VAL A 93 1.96 -14.60 3.18
N GLU A 94 3.08 -14.36 3.88
CA GLU A 94 3.38 -15.08 5.12
C GLU A 94 2.39 -14.77 6.24
N SER A 95 1.96 -13.51 6.36
CA SER A 95 0.93 -13.15 7.34
C SER A 95 -0.42 -13.75 6.99
N ALA A 96 -0.79 -13.78 5.70
CA ALA A 96 -2.03 -14.38 5.25
C ALA A 96 -2.07 -15.89 5.55
N LYS A 97 -0.96 -16.61 5.34
CA LYS A 97 -0.83 -18.02 5.72
C LYS A 97 -1.02 -18.24 7.22
N LYS A 98 -0.45 -17.37 8.06
CA LYS A 98 -0.55 -17.46 9.53
C LYS A 98 -1.96 -17.15 10.06
N LEU A 99 -2.73 -16.32 9.35
CA LEU A 99 -4.09 -15.94 9.74
C LEU A 99 -5.17 -16.89 9.20
N ARG A 100 -4.91 -17.66 8.15
CA ARG A 100 -5.76 -18.80 7.74
C ARG A 100 -5.58 -19.94 8.74
N ARG A 101 -6.39 -19.93 9.80
CA ARG A 101 -6.62 -21.11 10.64
C ARG A 101 -7.55 -22.08 9.94
#